data_AF-A0A7Y9PG83-F1
#
_entry.id   AF-A0A7Y9PG83-F1
#
_cell.length_a   1.000
_cell.length_b   1.000
_cell.length_c   1.000
_cell.angle_alpha   90.00
_cell.angle_beta   90.00
_cell.angle_gamma   90.00
#
_symmetry.space_group_name_H-M   'P 1'
#
loop_
_entity.id
_entity.type
_entity.pdbx_description
1 polymer ?
#
loop_
_entity_poly.entity_id
_entity_poly.type
_entity_poly.pdbx_seq_one_letter_code
_entity_poly.pdbx_strand_id
1 'polypeptide(L)'
;MDMTPYQTRPSLRAIALLATAIALPLAAFAADHKAPPVKPASQYAAFDVHPNEHVTVAADPCDEPKNCSFFRLEYVQHGFIPVRVVITNDGDTALSLDDARLQFISVNNDKIPAATDDEINRRLFSTRQAMGTKLPIIPLTIHHPPVDKKITEDENDFGFNGTVVNAHSTLGGYLFYDIRGLDDPALKGAQLYVKEIHTLDGKQQLFAFTIPFDTWLKANPNSPSNQSRK
;
A
#
# COMPACT_ATOMS: atom_id res chain seq x y z
N MET A 1 -85.80 15.77 -36.68
CA MET A 1 -84.55 16.51 -36.47
C MET A 1 -84.70 17.23 -35.15
N ASP A 2 -84.18 16.64 -34.07
CA ASP A 2 -83.85 17.40 -32.88
C ASP A 2 -82.85 16.61 -32.04
N MET A 3 -81.88 17.35 -31.52
CA MET A 3 -80.63 16.91 -30.93
C MET A 3 -80.68 17.11 -29.40
N THR A 4 -79.87 16.31 -28.69
CA THR A 4 -79.33 16.47 -27.31
C THR A 4 -80.23 16.16 -26.09
N PRO A 5 -79.64 15.80 -24.93
CA PRO A 5 -78.39 15.04 -24.72
C PRO A 5 -78.51 13.88 -23.71
N TYR A 6 -77.65 12.89 -23.90
CA TYR A 6 -77.40 11.74 -23.03
C TYR A 6 -76.52 12.17 -21.84
N GLN A 7 -77.04 12.05 -20.62
CA GLN A 7 -76.24 12.14 -19.39
C GLN A 7 -75.51 10.81 -19.18
N THR A 8 -74.17 10.86 -19.20
CA THR A 8 -73.33 9.76 -18.72
C THR A 8 -72.36 10.24 -17.64
N ARG A 9 -72.38 9.50 -16.55
CA ARG A 9 -71.60 9.65 -15.32
C ARG A 9 -70.09 9.63 -15.60
N PRO A 10 -69.27 10.36 -14.83
CA PRO A 10 -67.82 10.31 -14.97
C PRO A 10 -67.30 8.94 -14.55
N SER A 11 -66.75 8.20 -15.53
CA SER A 11 -66.02 6.97 -15.32
C SER A 11 -64.63 7.28 -14.73
N LEU A 12 -64.31 6.60 -13.62
CA LEU A 12 -62.98 6.51 -13.06
C LEU A 12 -61.94 6.22 -14.16
N ARG A 13 -61.07 7.19 -14.45
CA ARG A 13 -59.72 7.04 -15.02
C ARG A 13 -59.16 8.42 -15.39
N ALA A 14 -58.63 9.12 -14.39
CA ALA A 14 -57.64 10.16 -14.62
C ALA A 14 -56.54 9.96 -13.57
N ILE A 15 -55.65 9.05 -13.93
CA ILE A 15 -54.46 8.67 -13.20
C ILE A 15 -53.60 9.92 -13.00
N ALA A 16 -53.27 10.17 -11.75
CA ALA A 16 -52.49 11.30 -11.27
C ALA A 16 -51.15 11.43 -12.03
N LEU A 17 -51.02 12.49 -12.83
CA LEU A 17 -49.74 13.00 -13.30
C LEU A 17 -49.14 13.85 -12.17
N LEU A 18 -48.64 13.18 -11.13
CA LEU A 18 -47.69 13.76 -10.19
C LEU A 18 -46.29 13.36 -10.68
N ALA A 19 -45.75 14.14 -11.62
CA ALA A 19 -44.36 14.00 -12.06
C ALA A 19 -43.43 14.56 -10.98
N THR A 20 -43.33 13.84 -9.85
CA THR A 20 -42.24 14.03 -8.88
C THR A 20 -40.98 13.43 -9.49
N ALA A 21 -40.12 14.31 -10.01
CA ALA A 21 -38.76 14.00 -10.36
C ALA A 21 -38.01 13.49 -9.12
N ILE A 22 -37.86 12.16 -9.01
CA ILE A 22 -36.94 11.55 -8.05
C ILE A 22 -35.54 11.77 -8.61
N ALA A 23 -34.93 12.89 -8.24
CA ALA A 23 -33.48 13.01 -8.26
C ALA A 23 -32.94 11.99 -7.25
N LEU A 24 -32.49 10.83 -7.74
CA LEU A 24 -31.65 9.95 -6.94
C LEU A 24 -30.28 10.65 -6.81
N PRO A 25 -29.85 11.08 -5.61
CA PRO A 25 -28.43 11.29 -5.41
C PRO A 25 -27.80 9.90 -5.47
N LEU A 26 -27.03 9.64 -6.54
CA LEU A 26 -26.02 8.59 -6.51
C LEU A 26 -25.08 8.98 -5.37
N ALA A 27 -25.31 8.41 -4.18
CA ALA A 27 -24.34 8.45 -3.11
C ALA A 27 -23.09 7.78 -3.66
N ALA A 28 -22.11 8.58 -4.05
CA ALA A 28 -20.77 8.11 -4.27
C ALA A 28 -20.32 7.56 -2.91
N PHE A 29 -20.37 6.23 -2.77
CA PHE A 29 -19.67 5.56 -1.70
C PHE A 29 -18.19 5.83 -1.95
N ALA A 30 -17.66 6.90 -1.35
CA ALA A 30 -16.24 7.00 -1.11
C ALA A 30 -15.92 5.81 -0.20
N ALA A 31 -15.34 4.76 -0.78
CA ALA A 31 -14.80 3.67 0.01
C ALA A 31 -13.78 4.29 0.96
N ASP A 32 -14.07 4.22 2.25
CA ASP A 32 -13.21 4.79 3.28
C ASP A 32 -12.02 3.82 3.43
N HIS A 33 -10.99 4.04 2.60
CA HIS A 33 -9.79 3.21 2.52
C HIS A 33 -8.93 3.44 3.78
N LYS A 34 -9.25 2.73 4.87
CA LYS A 34 -8.53 2.88 6.15
C LYS A 34 -7.65 1.68 6.41
N ALA A 35 -6.33 1.91 6.37
CA ALA A 35 -5.37 0.94 6.87
C ALA A 35 -5.55 0.75 8.40
N PRO A 36 -5.23 -0.44 8.95
CA PRO A 36 -5.21 -0.64 10.39
C PRO A 36 -4.29 0.38 11.08
N PRO A 37 -4.62 0.89 12.28
CA PRO A 37 -3.76 1.85 12.98
C PRO A 37 -2.36 1.28 13.25
N VAL A 38 -1.35 2.15 13.29
CA VAL A 38 0.02 1.76 13.67
C VAL A 38 0.03 1.43 15.16
N LYS A 39 0.63 0.31 15.52
CA LYS A 39 0.88 -0.11 16.91
C LYS A 39 2.37 0.02 17.21
N PRO A 40 2.81 -0.02 18.48
CA PRO A 40 4.22 -0.20 18.80
C PRO A 40 4.81 -1.43 18.10
N ALA A 41 6.06 -1.33 17.64
CA ALA A 41 6.74 -2.34 16.83
C ALA A 41 6.79 -3.72 17.52
N SER A 42 6.94 -3.74 18.85
CA SER A 42 6.94 -4.95 19.68
C SER A 42 5.61 -5.71 19.70
N GLN A 43 4.52 -5.14 19.18
CA GLN A 43 3.21 -5.80 19.08
C GLN A 43 2.99 -6.53 17.75
N TYR A 44 3.93 -6.45 16.82
CA TYR A 44 3.88 -7.19 15.55
C TYR A 44 4.57 -8.55 15.72
N ALA A 45 4.28 -9.49 14.82
CA ALA A 45 4.83 -10.84 14.92
C ALA A 45 6.33 -10.90 14.59
N ALA A 46 6.78 -10.16 13.58
CA ALA A 46 8.19 -10.07 13.22
C ALA A 46 8.74 -8.70 13.59
N PHE A 47 9.60 -8.69 14.61
CA PHE A 47 10.27 -7.51 15.11
C PHE A 47 11.66 -7.86 15.63
N ASP A 48 12.50 -6.83 15.73
CA ASP A 48 13.83 -6.88 16.32
C ASP A 48 13.95 -5.72 17.31
N VAL A 49 14.51 -6.01 18.50
CA VAL A 49 14.65 -5.05 19.60
C VAL A 49 16.12 -4.84 19.84
N HIS A 50 16.54 -3.58 19.89
CA HIS A 50 17.87 -3.20 20.34
C HIS A 50 17.76 -2.54 21.71
N PRO A 51 17.90 -3.29 22.83
CA PRO A 51 17.59 -2.77 24.17
C PRO A 51 18.49 -1.62 24.61
N ASN A 52 19.76 -1.64 24.21
CA ASN A 52 20.73 -0.60 24.54
C ASN A 52 20.49 0.71 23.77
N GLU A 53 19.79 0.62 22.64
CA GLU A 53 19.46 1.77 21.80
C GLU A 53 18.02 2.24 22.05
N HIS A 54 17.24 1.48 22.83
CA HIS A 54 15.83 1.72 23.12
C HIS A 54 14.98 1.88 21.85
N VAL A 55 15.29 1.11 20.81
CA VAL A 55 14.57 1.12 19.54
C VAL A 55 14.14 -0.29 19.17
N THR A 56 12.90 -0.39 18.66
CA THR A 56 12.34 -1.63 18.11
C THR A 56 11.89 -1.38 16.68
N VAL A 57 12.24 -2.29 15.77
CA VAL A 57 11.79 -2.26 14.37
C VAL A 57 10.98 -3.51 14.07
N ALA A 58 9.86 -3.35 13.38
CA ALA A 58 9.00 -4.44 12.96
C ALA A 58 8.69 -4.40 11.47
N ALA A 59 8.37 -5.58 10.94
CA ALA A 59 7.93 -5.80 9.58
C ALA A 59 6.64 -6.62 9.58
N ASP A 60 5.61 -6.13 8.88
CA ASP A 60 4.33 -6.81 8.73
C ASP A 60 3.95 -6.84 7.24
N PRO A 61 4.35 -7.91 6.53
CA PRO A 61 3.98 -8.12 5.14
C PRO A 61 2.46 -8.19 4.93
N CYS A 62 2.00 -7.60 3.83
CA CYS A 62 0.63 -7.75 3.35
C CYS A 62 0.65 -8.56 2.05
N ASP A 63 0.55 -9.88 2.18
CA ASP A 63 0.73 -10.82 1.06
C ASP A 63 -0.57 -11.41 0.51
N GLU A 64 -1.68 -11.11 1.16
CA GLU A 64 -3.00 -11.60 0.83
C GLU A 64 -3.90 -10.42 0.42
N PRO A 65 -4.39 -10.37 -0.84
CA PRO A 65 -5.12 -9.21 -1.37
C PRO A 65 -6.30 -8.72 -0.51
N LYS A 66 -7.03 -9.64 0.14
CA LYS A 66 -8.16 -9.28 1.02
C LYS A 66 -7.74 -8.49 2.25
N ASN A 67 -6.52 -8.69 2.76
CA ASN A 67 -5.98 -7.96 3.89
C ASN A 67 -5.36 -6.62 3.46
N CYS A 68 -5.13 -6.45 2.16
CA CYS A 68 -4.52 -5.27 1.54
C CYS A 68 -5.54 -4.45 0.74
N SER A 69 -6.84 -4.72 0.87
CA SER A 69 -7.90 -4.11 0.03
C SER A 69 -8.12 -2.62 0.29
N PHE A 70 -7.46 -2.05 1.30
CA PHE A 70 -7.45 -0.61 1.54
C PHE A 70 -6.55 0.13 0.54
N PHE A 71 -5.61 -0.54 -0.13
CA PHE A 71 -4.91 0.06 -1.26
C PHE A 71 -5.88 0.27 -2.44
N ARG A 72 -5.65 1.33 -3.21
CA ARG A 72 -6.39 1.63 -4.45
C ARG A 72 -5.99 0.73 -5.61
N LEU A 73 -4.83 0.08 -5.51
CA LEU A 73 -4.22 -0.76 -6.54
C LEU A 73 -3.88 -2.17 -6.01
N GLU A 74 -3.88 -3.15 -6.91
CA GLU A 74 -3.67 -4.56 -6.56
C GLU A 74 -2.18 -4.96 -6.59
N TYR A 75 -1.35 -4.28 -5.78
CA TYR A 75 0.12 -4.46 -5.76
C TYR A 75 0.58 -5.93 -5.71
N VAL A 76 -0.05 -6.73 -4.83
CA VAL A 76 0.24 -8.17 -4.64
C VAL A 76 0.07 -8.96 -5.92
N GLN A 77 -1.01 -8.72 -6.67
CA GLN A 77 -1.28 -9.42 -7.93
C GLN A 77 -0.27 -9.06 -9.02
N HIS A 78 0.33 -7.87 -8.92
CA HIS A 78 1.35 -7.39 -9.84
C HIS A 78 2.78 -7.72 -9.39
N GLY A 79 2.96 -8.62 -8.42
CA GLY A 79 4.27 -9.12 -8.00
C GLY A 79 5.05 -8.15 -7.11
N PHE A 80 4.37 -7.18 -6.49
CA PHE A 80 4.93 -6.43 -5.38
C PHE A 80 4.47 -7.04 -4.05
N ILE A 81 5.30 -6.96 -3.03
CA ILE A 81 4.86 -7.19 -1.65
C ILE A 81 4.89 -5.87 -0.87
N PRO A 82 3.73 -5.33 -0.48
CA PRO A 82 3.68 -4.29 0.53
C PRO A 82 4.15 -4.87 1.87
N VAL A 83 5.09 -4.20 2.52
CA VAL A 83 5.54 -4.53 3.87
C VAL A 83 5.35 -3.29 4.72
N ARG A 84 4.53 -3.41 5.76
CA ARG A 84 4.43 -2.34 6.75
C ARG A 84 5.68 -2.36 7.60
N VAL A 85 6.44 -1.27 7.58
CA VAL A 85 7.58 -1.08 8.48
C VAL A 85 7.14 -0.19 9.62
N VAL A 86 7.50 -0.58 10.84
CA VAL A 86 7.16 0.16 12.06
C VAL A 86 8.41 0.32 12.90
N ILE A 87 8.72 1.57 13.27
CA ILE A 87 9.85 1.92 14.11
C ILE A 87 9.30 2.57 15.37
N THR A 88 9.60 1.97 16.53
CA THR A 88 9.27 2.52 17.85
C THR A 88 10.55 2.97 18.51
N ASN A 89 10.60 4.24 18.86
CA ASN A 89 11.68 4.85 19.62
C ASN A 89 11.21 5.05 21.05
N ASP A 90 11.65 4.18 21.95
CA ASP A 90 11.39 4.28 23.39
C ASP A 90 12.48 5.09 24.11
N GLY A 91 13.53 5.52 23.40
CA GLY A 91 14.62 6.34 23.92
C GLY A 91 14.26 7.83 24.01
N ASP A 92 15.18 8.59 24.61
CA ASP A 92 15.00 10.01 24.92
C ASP A 92 15.43 10.96 23.79
N THR A 93 16.10 10.44 22.75
CA THR A 93 16.59 11.22 21.61
C THR A 93 15.83 10.82 20.35
N ALA A 94 15.35 11.80 19.58
CA ALA A 94 14.72 11.53 18.28
C ALA A 94 15.71 10.85 17.32
N LEU A 95 15.19 10.08 16.37
CA LEU A 95 15.96 9.41 15.32
C LEU A 95 15.78 10.16 14.00
N SER A 96 16.86 10.27 13.21
CA SER A 96 16.81 10.59 11.79
C SER A 96 16.84 9.29 10.98
N LEU A 97 15.98 9.26 9.97
CA LEU A 97 15.87 8.21 8.95
C LEU A 97 16.29 8.71 7.56
N ASP A 98 16.89 9.91 7.46
CA ASP A 98 17.24 10.52 6.17
C ASP A 98 18.19 9.64 5.33
N ASP A 99 19.11 8.95 5.99
CA ASP A 99 20.06 8.01 5.37
C ASP A 99 19.62 6.54 5.51
N ALA A 100 18.48 6.27 6.16
CA ALA A 100 18.09 4.91 6.49
C ALA A 100 17.84 4.08 5.24
N ARG A 101 18.33 2.84 5.25
CA ARG A 101 18.11 1.88 4.16
C ARG A 101 17.26 0.72 4.65
N LEU A 102 16.05 0.62 4.13
CA LEU A 102 15.08 -0.42 4.44
C LEU A 102 15.05 -1.41 3.26
N GLN A 103 15.86 -2.46 3.36
CA GLN A 103 16.12 -3.39 2.26
C GLN A 103 15.44 -4.74 2.51
N PHE A 104 14.80 -5.28 1.49
CA PHE A 104 14.40 -6.68 1.47
C PHE A 104 15.60 -7.52 1.05
N ILE A 105 16.00 -8.49 1.86
CA ILE A 105 17.07 -9.43 1.54
C ILE A 105 16.45 -10.80 1.25
N SER A 106 16.63 -11.29 0.02
CA SER A 106 16.12 -12.61 -0.38
C SER A 106 16.89 -13.75 0.31
N VAL A 107 16.36 -14.97 0.22
CA VAL A 107 17.07 -16.19 0.69
C VAL A 107 18.41 -16.40 -0.06
N ASN A 108 18.51 -15.89 -1.28
CA ASN A 108 19.74 -15.92 -2.09
C ASN A 108 20.65 -14.71 -1.83
N ASN A 109 20.33 -13.89 -0.82
CA ASN A 109 21.05 -12.69 -0.40
C ASN A 109 21.01 -11.54 -1.43
N ASP A 110 19.99 -11.53 -2.30
CA ASP A 110 19.71 -10.38 -3.17
C ASP A 110 19.22 -9.22 -2.33
N LYS A 111 19.80 -8.04 -2.52
CA LYS A 111 19.43 -6.81 -1.80
C LYS A 111 18.49 -5.98 -2.64
N ILE A 112 17.23 -5.90 -2.24
CA ILE A 112 16.17 -5.25 -3.00
C ILE A 112 15.73 -4.01 -2.23
N PRO A 113 15.93 -2.80 -2.79
CA PRO A 113 15.39 -1.59 -2.19
C PRO A 113 13.85 -1.55 -2.31
N ALA A 114 13.22 -0.69 -1.51
CA ALA A 114 11.82 -0.37 -1.76
C ALA A 114 11.67 0.26 -3.15
N ALA A 115 10.65 -0.16 -3.88
CA ALA A 115 10.35 0.34 -5.21
C ALA A 115 9.89 1.79 -5.14
N THR A 116 10.36 2.61 -6.08
CA THR A 116 9.86 3.99 -6.20
C THR A 116 8.50 4.02 -6.90
N ASP A 117 7.76 5.11 -6.72
CA ASP A 117 6.49 5.37 -7.42
C ASP A 117 6.59 5.19 -8.94
N ASP A 118 7.72 5.62 -9.54
CA ASP A 118 7.97 5.45 -10.98
C ASP A 118 8.14 3.98 -11.37
N GLU A 119 8.80 3.18 -10.53
CA GLU A 119 8.98 1.74 -10.77
C GLU A 119 7.67 0.98 -10.61
N ILE A 120 6.88 1.33 -9.60
CA ILE A 120 5.52 0.85 -9.41
C ILE A 120 4.67 1.23 -10.62
N ASN A 121 4.67 2.50 -11.04
CA ASN A 121 3.89 3.02 -12.16
C ASN A 121 4.25 2.31 -13.47
N ARG A 122 5.54 2.26 -13.78
CA ARG A 122 6.06 1.51 -14.93
C ARG A 122 5.55 0.09 -14.88
N ARG A 123 5.54 -0.55 -13.71
CA ARG A 123 5.13 -1.94 -13.65
C ARG A 123 3.63 -2.17 -13.81
N LEU A 124 2.82 -1.36 -13.15
CA LEU A 124 1.36 -1.52 -13.18
C LEU A 124 0.79 -1.15 -14.56
N PHE A 125 1.47 -0.26 -15.32
CA PHE A 125 0.89 0.34 -16.52
C PHE A 125 1.71 0.18 -17.82
N SER A 126 2.93 -0.38 -17.79
CA SER A 126 3.77 -0.53 -19.01
C SER A 126 3.15 -1.41 -20.11
N THR A 127 2.33 -2.41 -19.79
CA THR A 127 1.61 -3.20 -20.81
C THR A 127 0.50 -2.42 -21.51
N ARG A 128 -0.04 -1.35 -20.92
CA ARG A 128 -1.03 -0.47 -21.57
C ARG A 128 -0.38 0.55 -22.50
N GLN A 129 0.89 0.88 -22.31
CA GLN A 129 1.63 1.87 -23.11
C GLN A 129 2.35 1.25 -24.32
N ALA A 130 2.63 -0.06 -24.29
CA ALA A 130 3.28 -0.77 -25.40
C ALA A 130 2.34 -1.11 -26.58
N MET A 131 1.01 -1.04 -26.40
CA MET A 131 0.04 -1.18 -27.48
C MET A 131 -0.29 0.18 -28.10
N GLY A 132 0.61 0.75 -28.91
CA GLY A 132 0.20 1.90 -29.73
C GLY A 132 1.27 2.75 -30.39
N THR A 133 2.54 2.70 -29.97
CA THR A 133 3.51 3.70 -30.46
C THR A 133 4.55 3.08 -31.39
N LYS A 134 4.31 3.18 -32.70
CA LYS A 134 5.40 3.06 -33.70
C LYS A 134 6.37 4.22 -33.45
N LEU A 135 7.55 3.93 -32.92
CA LEU A 135 8.59 4.94 -32.71
C LEU A 135 9.22 5.34 -34.07
N PRO A 136 9.17 6.61 -34.49
CA PRO A 136 9.96 7.08 -35.62
C PRO A 136 11.45 7.23 -35.23
N ILE A 137 12.36 7.02 -36.18
CA ILE A 137 13.83 7.11 -36.03
C ILE A 137 14.27 8.58 -35.96
N ILE A 138 13.88 9.28 -34.89
CA ILE A 138 14.30 10.65 -34.59
C ILE A 138 14.63 10.75 -33.09
N PRO A 139 15.61 11.57 -32.67
CA PRO A 139 15.90 11.75 -31.26
C PRO A 139 14.74 12.52 -30.61
N LEU A 140 13.90 11.81 -29.89
CA LEU A 140 12.81 12.40 -29.10
C LEU A 140 13.26 12.49 -27.64
N THR A 141 13.08 13.67 -27.04
CA THR A 141 13.14 13.84 -25.59
C THR A 141 12.07 12.94 -24.96
N ILE A 142 12.48 11.89 -24.25
CA ILE A 142 11.56 10.99 -23.56
C ILE A 142 11.05 11.73 -22.32
N HIS A 143 9.83 12.23 -22.40
CA HIS A 143 9.10 12.67 -21.22
C HIS A 143 8.60 11.42 -20.50
N HIS A 144 9.09 11.15 -19.30
CA HIS A 144 8.51 10.09 -18.46
C HIS A 144 7.04 10.41 -18.22
N PRO A 145 6.11 9.46 -18.44
CA PRO A 145 4.71 9.69 -18.14
C PRO A 145 4.56 9.99 -16.64
N PRO A 146 3.61 10.86 -16.26
CA PRO A 146 3.34 11.11 -14.85
C PRO A 146 2.96 9.80 -14.14
N VAL A 147 3.36 9.68 -12.87
CA VAL A 147 2.91 8.60 -11.97
C VAL A 147 1.39 8.65 -11.86
N ASP A 148 0.73 7.48 -11.94
CA ASP A 148 -0.72 7.39 -11.77
C ASP A 148 -1.17 7.95 -10.41
N LYS A 149 -2.25 8.73 -10.41
CA LYS A 149 -2.76 9.41 -9.21
C LYS A 149 -3.07 8.44 -8.06
N LYS A 150 -3.47 7.20 -8.36
CA LYS A 150 -3.76 6.20 -7.32
C LYS A 150 -2.50 5.75 -6.59
N ILE A 151 -1.35 5.71 -7.27
CA ILE A 151 -0.06 5.39 -6.63
C ILE A 151 0.30 6.51 -5.66
N THR A 152 0.25 7.77 -6.10
CA THR A 152 0.58 8.89 -5.23
C THR A 152 -0.41 9.06 -4.08
N GLU A 153 -1.70 8.78 -4.28
CA GLU A 153 -2.68 8.77 -3.19
C GLU A 153 -2.42 7.62 -2.19
N ASP A 154 -2.07 6.42 -2.65
CA ASP A 154 -1.72 5.31 -1.74
C ASP A 154 -0.42 5.60 -0.97
N GLU A 155 0.59 6.21 -1.61
CA GLU A 155 1.82 6.61 -0.95
C GLU A 155 1.59 7.70 0.09
N ASN A 156 0.77 8.71 -0.21
CA ASN A 156 0.44 9.77 0.74
C ASN A 156 -0.34 9.24 1.96
N ASP A 157 -1.28 8.33 1.75
CA ASP A 157 -2.16 7.83 2.81
C ASP A 157 -1.51 6.71 3.64
N PHE A 158 -0.69 5.87 3.01
CA PHE A 158 -0.20 4.63 3.61
C PHE A 158 1.32 4.45 3.55
N GLY A 159 2.03 5.21 2.72
CA GLY A 159 3.47 5.11 2.51
C GLY A 159 4.29 5.41 3.77
N PHE A 160 5.54 4.95 3.78
CA PHE A 160 6.49 5.24 4.86
C PHE A 160 7.17 6.60 4.61
N ASN A 161 6.49 7.68 4.98
CA ASN A 161 6.91 9.05 4.64
C ASN A 161 7.68 9.81 5.74
N GLY A 162 7.80 9.25 6.94
CA GLY A 162 8.47 9.96 8.04
C GLY A 162 9.99 9.84 7.96
N THR A 163 10.70 10.96 7.98
CA THR A 163 12.16 11.00 8.07
C THR A 163 12.68 11.13 9.50
N VAL A 164 11.77 11.33 10.47
CA VAL A 164 12.12 11.50 11.89
C VAL A 164 11.18 10.65 12.74
N VAL A 165 11.76 9.96 13.74
CA VAL A 165 10.99 9.28 14.80
C VAL A 165 11.28 9.98 16.12
N ASN A 166 10.30 10.71 16.64
CA ASN A 166 10.45 11.44 17.90
C ASN A 166 10.73 10.48 19.07
N ALA A 167 11.34 10.99 20.14
CA ALA A 167 11.46 10.27 21.40
C ALA A 167 10.08 9.79 21.91
N HIS A 168 10.04 8.58 22.48
CA HIS A 168 8.84 7.92 22.98
C HIS A 168 7.67 7.89 21.98
N SER A 169 7.98 7.63 20.70
CA SER A 169 6.97 7.62 19.64
C SER A 169 7.14 6.45 18.68
N THR A 170 6.09 6.21 17.90
CA THR A 170 6.07 5.18 16.87
C THR A 170 5.75 5.80 15.52
N LEU A 171 6.58 5.51 14.52
CA LEU A 171 6.34 5.79 13.12
C LEU A 171 6.07 4.48 12.38
N GLY A 172 5.14 4.49 11.43
CA GLY A 172 4.95 3.34 10.56
C GLY A 172 4.21 3.67 9.28
N GLY A 173 4.49 2.89 8.25
CA GLY A 173 3.96 3.04 6.89
C GLY A 173 4.37 1.86 6.02
N TYR A 174 3.88 1.81 4.80
CA TYR A 174 4.14 0.72 3.86
C TYR A 174 5.29 1.08 2.91
N LEU A 175 6.14 0.09 2.66
CA LEU A 175 7.09 0.07 1.56
C LEU A 175 6.74 -1.09 0.62
N PHE A 176 6.97 -0.92 -0.68
CA PHE A 176 6.65 -1.92 -1.68
C PHE A 176 7.93 -2.54 -2.22
N TYR A 177 8.03 -3.87 -2.25
CA TYR A 177 9.20 -4.57 -2.79
C TYR A 177 8.83 -5.38 -4.02
N ASP A 178 9.58 -5.22 -5.12
CA ASP A 178 9.42 -6.04 -6.32
C ASP A 178 10.03 -7.43 -6.09
N ILE A 179 9.19 -8.44 -5.93
CA ILE A 179 9.61 -9.81 -5.59
C ILE A 179 9.60 -10.74 -6.81
N ARG A 180 9.45 -10.21 -8.03
CA ARG A 180 9.53 -11.06 -9.21
C ARG A 180 10.93 -11.53 -9.48
N GLY A 181 11.02 -12.77 -9.93
CA GLY A 181 12.30 -13.42 -10.18
C GLY A 181 12.97 -13.91 -8.91
N LEU A 182 12.37 -13.69 -7.73
CA LEU A 182 12.76 -14.37 -6.51
C LEU A 182 12.13 -15.77 -6.47
N ASP A 183 12.78 -16.65 -5.71
CA ASP A 183 12.24 -17.97 -5.41
C ASP A 183 10.89 -17.86 -4.70
N ASP A 184 9.99 -18.77 -5.02
CA ASP A 184 8.64 -18.79 -4.47
C ASP A 184 8.51 -19.86 -3.35
N PRO A 185 7.96 -19.51 -2.17
CA PRO A 185 7.45 -18.19 -1.79
C PRO A 185 8.54 -17.20 -1.36
N ALA A 186 8.45 -15.96 -1.87
CA ALA A 186 9.49 -14.94 -1.73
C ALA A 186 9.86 -14.57 -0.28
N LEU A 187 8.93 -14.68 0.68
CA LEU A 187 9.19 -14.35 2.08
C LEU A 187 9.99 -15.43 2.82
N LYS A 188 10.02 -16.66 2.34
CA LYS A 188 10.61 -17.79 3.08
C LYS A 188 12.13 -17.68 3.11
N GLY A 189 12.72 -17.66 4.31
CA GLY A 189 14.15 -17.42 4.50
C GLY A 189 14.62 -16.01 4.13
N ALA A 190 13.71 -15.11 3.78
CA ALA A 190 14.02 -13.71 3.51
C ALA A 190 13.89 -12.86 4.79
N GLN A 191 14.40 -11.64 4.73
CA GLN A 191 14.37 -10.71 5.88
C GLN A 191 14.23 -9.25 5.43
N LEU A 192 13.66 -8.43 6.29
CA LEU A 192 13.83 -6.98 6.21
C LEU A 192 15.12 -6.62 6.96
N TYR A 193 15.99 -5.86 6.30
CA TYR A 193 17.23 -5.36 6.86
C TYR A 193 17.20 -3.83 6.89
N VAL A 194 17.33 -3.25 8.08
CA VAL A 194 17.27 -1.80 8.28
C VAL A 194 18.58 -1.32 8.87
N LYS A 195 19.21 -0.34 8.23
CA LYS A 195 20.49 0.22 8.67
C LYS A 195 20.57 1.71 8.39
N GLU A 196 21.66 2.34 8.87
CA GLU A 196 21.94 3.77 8.68
C GLU A 196 20.88 4.67 9.35
N ILE A 197 20.27 4.19 10.44
CA ILE A 197 19.47 5.03 11.35
C ILE A 197 20.44 5.78 12.27
N HIS A 198 20.21 7.07 12.45
CA HIS A 198 21.03 7.91 13.32
C HIS A 198 20.17 8.55 14.41
N THR A 199 20.77 8.89 15.54
CA THR A 199 20.16 9.87 16.44
C THR A 199 20.13 11.23 15.73
N LEU A 200 19.07 12.01 15.94
CA LEU A 200 18.87 13.30 15.25
C LEU A 200 19.98 14.32 15.58
N ASP A 201 20.65 14.16 16.72
CA ASP A 201 21.82 14.95 17.09
C ASP A 201 23.13 14.49 16.40
N GLY A 202 23.06 13.44 15.58
CA GLY A 202 24.17 12.89 14.79
C GLY A 202 25.26 12.18 15.59
N LYS A 203 25.10 12.00 16.91
CA LYS A 203 26.16 11.46 17.77
C LYS A 203 26.29 9.95 17.68
N GLN A 204 25.21 9.25 17.34
CA GLN A 204 25.18 7.80 17.30
C GLN A 204 24.49 7.33 16.03
N GLN A 205 25.15 6.41 15.33
CA GLN A 205 24.49 5.55 14.37
C GLN A 205 24.04 4.29 15.10
N LEU A 206 22.80 3.89 14.88
CA LEU A 206 22.27 2.67 15.47
C LEU A 206 22.84 1.43 14.77
N PHE A 207 22.92 0.32 15.49
CA PHE A 207 23.17 -0.98 14.87
C PHE A 207 22.07 -1.33 13.87
N ALA A 208 22.42 -2.15 12.88
CA ALA A 208 21.45 -2.58 11.89
C ALA A 208 20.48 -3.61 12.49
N PHE A 209 19.20 -3.47 12.15
CA PHE A 209 18.13 -4.37 12.56
C PHE A 209 17.94 -5.45 11.49
N THR A 210 17.70 -6.67 11.93
CA THR A 210 17.38 -7.80 11.04
C THR A 210 16.07 -8.43 11.47
N ILE A 211 15.06 -8.36 10.61
CA ILE A 211 13.71 -8.85 10.89
C ILE A 211 13.42 -10.02 9.94
N PRO A 212 13.58 -11.28 10.39
CA PRO A 212 13.30 -12.46 9.57
C PRO A 212 11.80 -12.59 9.30
N PHE A 213 11.42 -12.73 8.03
CA PHE A 213 10.01 -12.93 7.67
C PHE A 213 9.49 -14.31 8.11
N ASP A 214 10.38 -15.28 8.35
CA ASP A 214 9.99 -16.58 8.90
C ASP A 214 9.28 -16.47 10.26
N THR A 215 9.58 -15.44 11.06
CA THR A 215 8.87 -15.18 12.32
C THR A 215 7.43 -14.78 12.06
N TRP A 216 7.19 -13.94 11.06
CA TRP A 216 5.85 -13.56 10.62
C TRP A 216 5.10 -14.73 9.98
N LEU A 217 5.78 -15.53 9.15
CA LEU A 217 5.20 -16.72 8.52
C LEU A 217 4.75 -17.76 9.54
N LYS A 218 5.51 -17.96 10.62
CA LYS A 218 5.12 -18.85 11.72
C LYS A 218 3.87 -18.36 12.46
N ALA A 219 3.73 -17.05 12.64
CA ALA A 219 2.54 -16.46 13.25
C ALA A 219 1.33 -16.47 12.32
N ASN A 220 1.55 -16.55 11.01
CA ASN A 220 0.51 -16.52 9.97
C ASN A 220 0.55 -17.79 9.11
N PRO A 221 0.29 -19.00 9.66
CA PRO A 221 0.47 -20.26 8.94
C PRO A 221 -0.39 -20.40 7.67
N ASN A 222 -1.49 -19.66 7.58
CA ASN A 222 -2.40 -19.66 6.43
C ASN A 222 -2.06 -18.61 5.35
N SER A 223 -1.00 -17.83 5.54
CA SER A 223 -0.56 -16.83 4.57
C SER A 223 -0.28 -17.48 3.21
N PRO A 224 -0.64 -16.83 2.09
CA PRO A 224 -0.25 -17.27 0.75
C PRO A 224 1.26 -17.49 0.61
N SER A 225 2.08 -16.70 1.31
CA SER A 225 3.55 -16.84 1.35
C SER A 225 4.07 -18.04 2.14
N ASN A 226 3.21 -18.83 2.79
CA ASN A 226 3.58 -20.15 3.31
C ASN A 226 3.35 -21.28 2.28
N GLN A 227 2.66 -20.97 1.18
CA GLN A 227 2.33 -21.91 0.13
C GLN A 227 3.15 -21.56 -1.12
N SER A 228 3.61 -22.57 -1.85
CA SER A 228 4.17 -22.30 -3.18
C SER A 228 3.02 -21.96 -4.12
N ARG A 229 3.13 -20.84 -4.83
CA ARG A 229 2.26 -20.44 -5.93
C ARG A 229 2.44 -21.47 -7.05
N LYS A 230 1.42 -22.32 -7.24
CA LYS A 230 1.36 -23.27 -8.35
C LYS A 230 1.19 -22.57 -9.70
#